data_AF-A0A7L3M0D8-F1
#
_entry.id   AF-A0A7L3M0D8-F1
#
_cell.length_a   1.000
_cell.length_b   1.000
_cell.length_c   1.000
_cell.angle_alpha   90.00
_cell.angle_beta   90.00
_cell.angle_gamma   90.00
#
_symmetry.space_group_name_H-M   'P 1'
#
loop_
_entity.id
_entity.type
_entity.pdbx_description
1 polymer ?
#
loop_
_entity_poly.entity_id
_entity_poly.type
_entity_poly.pdbx_seq_one_letter_code
_entity_poly.pdbx_strand_id
1 'polypeptide(L)' 'LLVPLSRLLPHPSYSGEATSGDIALGELGRAVTFGPRVLPVCLPSPDLQVPPGTLCVATGWGDIREGG' A
#
# COMPACT_ATOMS: atom_id res chain seq x y z
N LEU A 1 8.04 15.18 -7.41
CA LEU A 1 9.05 14.11 -7.23
C LEU A 1 8.65 12.96 -8.16
N LEU A 2 9.41 12.69 -9.22
CA LEU A 2 9.17 11.53 -10.10
C LEU A 2 10.27 10.49 -9.82
N VAL A 3 9.88 9.31 -9.34
CA VAL A 3 10.79 8.20 -9.05
C VAL A 3 10.27 6.97 -9.80
N PRO A 4 11.00 6.42 -10.76
CA PRO A 4 10.58 5.20 -11.45
C PRO A 4 10.71 3.98 -10.53
N LEU A 5 9.95 2.93 -10.82
CA LEU A 5 10.17 1.61 -10.25
C LEU A 5 11.33 0.92 -10.98
N SER A 6 12.25 0.30 -10.24
CA SER A 6 13.25 -0.61 -10.79
C SER A 6 12.71 -2.04 -10.88
N ARG A 7 11.83 -2.42 -9.94
CA ARG A 7 11.28 -3.79 -9.86
C ARG A 7 9.88 -3.78 -9.27
N LEU A 8 9.06 -4.70 -9.75
CA LEU A 8 7.77 -5.05 -9.16
C LEU A 8 7.82 -6.50 -8.67
N LEU A 9 7.37 -6.74 -7.45
CA LEU A 9 7.41 -8.02 -6.76
C LEU A 9 6.00 -8.34 -6.21
N PRO A 10 5.12 -8.97 -7.02
CA PRO A 10 3.82 -9.42 -6.52
C PRO A 10 3.98 -10.55 -5.50
N HIS A 11 3.04 -10.67 -4.57
CA HIS A 11 3.02 -11.79 -3.64
C HIS A 11 2.92 -13.12 -4.41
N PRO A 12 3.69 -14.18 -4.05
CA PRO A 12 3.70 -15.45 -4.79
C PRO A 12 2.35 -16.15 -4.88
N SER A 13 1.45 -15.90 -3.91
CA SER A 13 0.10 -16.48 -3.88
C SER A 13 -0.93 -15.71 -4.69
N TYR A 14 -0.57 -14.55 -5.24
CA TYR A 14 -1.48 -13.76 -6.07
C TYR A 14 -1.71 -14.45 -7.41
N SER A 15 -2.95 -14.86 -7.66
CA SER A 15 -3.34 -15.57 -8.89
C SER A 15 -4.09 -14.69 -9.90
N GLY A 16 -4.06 -13.36 -9.73
CA GLY A 16 -4.82 -12.42 -10.56
C GLY A 16 -6.23 -12.12 -10.07
N GLU A 17 -6.65 -12.73 -8.96
CA GLU A 17 -7.88 -12.42 -8.24
C GLU A 17 -7.53 -11.87 -6.85
N ALA A 18 -8.28 -10.88 -6.38
CA ALA A 18 -8.07 -10.23 -5.07
C ALA A 18 -8.49 -11.11 -3.87
N THR A 19 -8.43 -12.44 -4.01
CA THR A 19 -8.86 -13.41 -3.00
C THR A 19 -7.72 -13.80 -2.04
N SER A 20 -6.47 -13.81 -2.51
CA SER A 20 -5.30 -14.13 -1.70
C SER A 20 -4.06 -13.40 -2.18
N GLY A 21 -3.29 -12.85 -1.24
CA GLY A 21 -2.02 -12.20 -1.54
C GLY A 21 -2.15 -10.96 -2.43
N ASP A 22 -3.25 -10.22 -2.38
CA ASP A 22 -3.41 -8.95 -3.10
C ASP A 22 -2.51 -7.84 -2.52
N ILE A 23 -1.22 -8.01 -2.74
CA ILE A 23 -0.14 -7.12 -2.28
C ILE A 23 1.09 -7.30 -3.17
N ALA A 24 1.82 -6.21 -3.39
CA ALA A 24 3.08 -6.21 -4.12
C ALA A 24 4.09 -5.23 -3.49
N LEU A 25 5.38 -5.52 -3.63
CA LEU A 25 6.45 -4.59 -3.31
C LEU A 25 6.92 -3.90 -4.61
N GLY A 26 6.94 -2.57 -4.60
CA GLY A 26 7.56 -1.75 -5.66
C GLY A 26 8.92 -1.24 -5.20
N GLU A 27 9.99 -1.73 -5.82
CA GLU A 27 11.34 -1.23 -5.55
C GLU A 27 11.58 0.05 -6.36
N LEU A 28 11.99 1.12 -5.69
CA LEU A 28 12.28 2.40 -6.33
C LEU A 28 13.66 2.35 -7.01
N GLY A 29 13.78 2.95 -8.19
CA GLY A 29 15.07 3.03 -8.91
C GLY A 29 16.13 3.90 -8.23
N ARG A 30 15.74 4.65 -7.20
CA ARG A 30 16.65 5.35 -6.29
C ARG A 30 15.98 5.57 -4.93
N ALA A 31 16.81 5.72 -3.90
CA ALA A 31 16.35 6.11 -2.58
C ALA A 31 15.62 7.47 -2.61
N VAL A 32 14.56 7.59 -1.82
CA VAL A 32 13.85 8.86 -1.60
C VAL A 32 14.42 9.57 -0.38
N THR A 33 14.52 10.90 -0.47
CA THR A 33 14.87 11.73 0.69
C THR A 33 13.64 11.92 1.56
N PHE A 34 13.72 11.51 2.83
CA PHE A 34 12.66 11.78 3.78
C PHE A 34 12.62 13.24 4.21
N GLY A 35 11.43 13.71 4.55
CA GLY A 35 11.21 15.09 4.98
C GLY A 35 9.76 15.30 5.42
N PRO A 36 9.33 16.56 5.62
CA PRO A 36 8.02 16.86 6.21
C PRO A 36 6.81 16.34 5.42
N ARG A 37 6.98 15.99 4.15
CA ARG A 37 5.92 15.50 3.25
C ARG A 37 6.14 14.06 2.76
N VAL A 38 7.28 13.45 3.08
CA VAL A 38 7.65 12.10 2.62
C VAL A 38 8.24 11.35 3.81
N LEU A 39 7.46 10.44 4.36
CA LEU A 39 7.79 9.64 5.54
C LEU A 39 7.29 8.21 5.34
N PRO A 40 7.97 7.21 5.92
CA PRO A 40 7.48 5.84 5.92
C PRO A 40 6.25 5.69 6.84
N VAL A 41 5.40 4.71 6.53
CA VAL A 41 4.35 4.23 7.44
C VAL A 41 4.86 3.00 8.18
N CYS A 42 4.44 2.83 9.43
CA CYS A 42 4.73 1.61 10.19
C CYS A 42 3.96 0.42 9.61
N LEU A 43 4.60 -0.73 9.51
CA LEU A 43 3.91 -1.98 9.26
C LEU A 43 3.23 -2.46 10.56
N PRO A 44 2.04 -3.07 10.47
CA PRO A 44 1.38 -3.64 11.63
C PRO A 44 2.20 -4.80 12.21
N SER A 45 2.09 -5.01 13.52
CA SER A 45 2.63 -6.22 14.14
C SER A 45 1.86 -7.45 13.61
N PRO A 46 2.50 -8.61 13.43
CA PRO A 46 1.83 -9.83 12.95
C PRO A 46 0.64 -10.28 13.81
N ASP A 47 0.61 -9.88 15.08
CA ASP A 47 -0.43 -10.18 16.06
C ASP A 47 -1.44 -9.04 16.27
N LEU A 48 -1.36 -7.96 15.48
CA LEU A 48 -2.30 -6.84 15.58
C LEU A 48 -3.73 -7.31 15.34
N GLN A 49 -4.59 -7.07 16.33
CA GLN A 49 -6.04 -7.23 16.22
C GLN A 49 -6.70 -5.86 16.12
N VAL A 50 -7.60 -5.68 15.16
CA VAL A 50 -8.41 -4.45 15.00
C VAL A 50 -9.84 -4.77 15.45
N PRO A 51 -10.28 -4.34 16.65
CA PRO A 51 -11.60 -4.66 17.16
C PRO A 51 -12.73 -4.09 16.28
N PRO A 52 -13.90 -4.76 16.22
CA PRO A 52 -15.08 -4.20 15.59
C PRO A 52 -15.45 -2.83 16.17
N GLY A 53 -15.85 -1.89 15.31
CA GLY A 53 -16.16 -0.51 15.71
C GLY A 53 -14.93 0.41 15.83
N THR A 54 -13.71 -0.10 15.59
CA THR A 54 -12.52 0.77 15.48
C THR A 54 -12.68 1.72 14.30
N LEU A 55 -12.53 3.02 14.56
CA LEU A 55 -12.54 4.03 13.52
C LEU A 55 -11.22 3.98 12.73
N CYS A 56 -11.32 3.75 11.43
CA CYS A 56 -10.20 3.70 10.49
C CYS A 56 -10.35 4.79 9.42
N VAL A 57 -9.23 5.25 8.87
CA VAL A 57 -9.20 6.23 7.78
C VAL A 57 -8.49 5.62 6.58
N ALA A 58 -9.11 5.72 5.40
CA ALA A 58 -8.49 5.44 4.12
C ALA A 58 -8.49 6.72 3.28
N THR A 59 -7.43 6.94 2.50
CA THR A 59 -7.28 8.12 1.63
C THR A 59 -6.72 7.70 0.28
N GLY A 60 -7.05 8.41 -0.79
CA GLY A 60 -6.60 8.11 -2.14
C GLY A 60 -7.14 9.09 -3.18
N TRP A 61 -6.90 8.78 -4.46
CA TRP A 61 -7.33 9.57 -5.62
C TRP A 61 -8.39 8.84 -6.47
N GLY A 62 -9.14 7.92 -5.87
CA GLY A 62 -10.19 7.15 -6.58
C GLY A 62 -11.41 8.00 -6.95
N ASP A 63 -12.34 7.40 -7.71
CA ASP A 63 -13.63 8.05 -8.01
C ASP A 63 -14.42 8.27 -6.71
N ILE A 64 -15.02 9.46 -6.59
CA ILE A 64 -15.89 9.86 -5.48
C ILE A 64 -17.37 9.66 -5.79
N ARG A 65 -17.69 9.25 -7.03
CA ARG A 65 -19.04 8.97 -7.50
C ARG A 65 -19.31 7.47 -7.45
N GLU A 66 -20.58 7.13 -7.26
CA GLU A 66 -21.04 5.74 -7.31
C GLU A 66 -21.05 5.23 -8.78
N GLY A 67 -20.56 4.01 -8.99
CA GLY A 67 -20.64 3.32 -10.29
C GLY A 67 -19.59 3.72 -11.33
N GLY A 68 -18.39 4.13 -10.88
CA GLY A 68 -17.26 4.52 -11.73
C GLY A 68 -16.92 3.59 -12.89
#